data_AF-A0A401PFD0-F1
#
_entry.id   AF-A0A401PFD0-F1
#
_cell.length_a   1.000
_cell.length_b   1.000
_cell.length_c   1.000
_cell.angle_alpha   90.00
_cell.angle_beta   90.00
_cell.angle_gamma   90.00
#
_symmetry.space_group_name_H-M   'P 1'
#
loop_
_entity.id
_entity.type
_entity.pdbx_description
1 polymer ?
#
loop_
_entity_poly.entity_id
_entity_poly.type
_entity_poly.pdbx_seq_one_letter_code
_entity_poly.pdbx_strand_id
1 'polypeptide(L)'
;MNPAGATEIYIAACRCAMLLSARSGAEAEQVQADLCRLLPYLRQSLSCAVCGNLLKNPIGPKTSVCQHFICKRYGTHPIPEQTNCLK
;
A
#
# COMPACT_ATOMS: atom_id res chain seq x y z
N MET A 1 6.57 6.06 -14.29
CA MET A 1 6.62 4.84 -13.47
C MET A 1 5.22 4.54 -12.96
N ASN A 2 4.75 3.32 -13.18
CA ASN A 2 3.46 2.73 -12.81
C ASN A 2 3.35 2.62 -11.26
N PRO A 3 2.16 2.65 -10.60
CA PRO A 3 1.99 2.40 -9.15
C PRO A 3 2.32 0.97 -8.67
N ALA A 4 3.40 0.38 -9.21
CA ALA A 4 3.75 -1.03 -9.13
C ALA A 4 3.80 -1.59 -7.69
N GLY A 5 4.09 -0.80 -6.65
CA GLY A 5 4.18 -1.32 -5.28
C GLY A 5 2.85 -1.81 -4.70
N ALA A 6 1.81 -0.96 -4.70
CA ALA A 6 0.57 -1.26 -3.98
C ALA A 6 -0.26 -2.36 -4.67
N THR A 7 -0.35 -2.32 -6.00
CA THR A 7 -1.12 -3.30 -6.78
C THR A 7 -0.51 -4.69 -6.71
N GLU A 8 0.81 -4.82 -6.79
CA GLU A 8 1.48 -6.12 -6.69
C GLU A 8 1.30 -6.75 -5.31
N ILE A 9 1.49 -5.97 -4.24
CA ILE A 9 1.28 -6.45 -2.86
C ILE A 9 -0.20 -6.81 -2.65
N TYR A 10 -1.15 -6.03 -3.18
CA TYR A 10 -2.57 -6.34 -3.11
C TYR A 10 -2.89 -7.68 -3.77
N ILE A 11 -2.40 -7.91 -4.99
CA ILE A 11 -2.61 -9.18 -5.71
C ILE A 11 -2.01 -10.34 -4.94
N ALA A 12 -0.79 -10.20 -4.41
CA ALA A 12 -0.15 -11.23 -3.61
C ALA A 12 -0.95 -11.56 -2.34
N ALA A 13 -1.39 -10.54 -1.59
CA ALA A 13 -2.19 -10.73 -0.38
C ALA A 13 -3.54 -11.40 -0.68
N CYS A 14 -4.23 -11.00 -1.75
CA CYS A 14 -5.48 -11.63 -2.19
C CYS A 14 -5.27 -13.09 -2.59
N ARG A 15 -4.16 -13.42 -3.28
CA ARG A 15 -3.81 -14.80 -3.60
C ARG A 15 -3.61 -15.64 -2.35
N CYS A 16 -2.84 -15.15 -1.37
CA CYS A 16 -2.67 -15.86 -0.09
C CYS A 16 -4.02 -16.07 0.61
N ALA A 17 -4.89 -15.06 0.67
CA ALA A 17 -6.21 -15.19 1.28
C ALA A 17 -7.08 -16.25 0.59
N MET A 18 -7.08 -16.31 -0.75
CA MET A 18 -7.77 -17.36 -1.49
C MET A 18 -7.16 -18.74 -1.24
N LEU A 19 -5.83 -18.86 -1.22
CA LEU A 19 -5.14 -20.13 -0.95
C LEU A 19 -5.46 -20.66 0.46
N LEU A 20 -5.59 -19.79 1.47
CA LEU A 20 -6.01 -20.19 2.82
C LEU A 20 -7.43 -20.77 2.84
N SER A 21 -8.34 -20.27 1.98
CA SER A 21 -9.68 -20.84 1.88
C SER A 21 -9.72 -22.23 1.23
N ALA A 22 -8.66 -22.63 0.52
CA ALA A 22 -8.59 -23.85 -0.26
C ALA A 22 -7.57 -24.90 0.25
N ARG A 23 -6.71 -24.56 1.21
CA ARG A 23 -5.63 -25.42 1.74
C ARG A 23 -5.82 -25.70 3.23
N SER A 24 -5.18 -26.77 3.73
CA SER A 24 -5.15 -27.13 5.14
C SER A 24 -3.79 -27.70 5.55
N GLY A 25 -3.52 -27.79 6.85
CA GLY A 25 -2.27 -28.30 7.41
C GLY A 25 -1.08 -27.35 7.21
N ALA A 26 0.13 -27.91 7.12
CA ALA A 26 1.39 -27.14 7.08
C ALA A 26 1.46 -26.12 5.92
N GLU A 27 0.88 -26.44 4.77
CA GLU A 27 0.79 -25.54 3.62
C GLU A 27 -0.03 -24.28 3.93
N ALA A 28 -1.13 -24.43 4.69
CA ALA A 28 -1.97 -23.30 5.09
C ALA A 28 -1.25 -22.41 6.12
N GLU A 29 -0.50 -22.99 7.06
CA GLU A 29 0.31 -22.24 8.02
C GLU A 29 1.37 -21.38 7.34
N GLN A 30 2.05 -21.93 6.32
CA GLN A 30 3.05 -21.19 5.54
C GLN A 30 2.39 -20.02 4.76
N VAL A 31 1.27 -20.27 4.09
CA VAL A 31 0.53 -19.22 3.36
C VAL A 31 0.02 -18.14 4.33
N GLN A 32 -0.38 -18.53 5.55
CA GLN A 32 -0.81 -17.60 6.59
C GLN A 32 0.35 -16.72 7.05
N ALA A 33 1.53 -17.30 7.28
CA ALA A 33 2.73 -16.55 7.62
C ALA A 33 3.10 -15.53 6.52
N ASP A 34 3.00 -15.93 5.25
CA ASP A 34 3.28 -15.05 4.12
C ASP A 34 2.24 -13.91 4.00
N LEU A 35 0.96 -14.20 4.22
CA LEU A 35 -0.07 -13.18 4.29
C LEU A 35 0.21 -12.17 5.42
N CYS A 36 0.55 -12.66 6.62
CA CYS A 36 0.90 -11.82 7.76
C CYS A 36 2.12 -10.93 7.50
N ARG A 37 3.08 -11.38 6.67
CA ARG A 37 4.21 -10.56 6.22
C ARG A 37 3.78 -9.49 5.22
N LEU A 38 2.88 -9.79 4.30
CA LEU A 38 2.43 -8.86 3.26
C LEU A 38 1.52 -7.74 3.79
N LEU A 39 0.68 -8.03 4.78
CA LEU A 39 -0.35 -7.10 5.27
C LEU A 39 0.22 -5.75 5.77
N PRO A 40 1.32 -5.69 6.53
CA PRO A 40 1.94 -4.41 6.91
C PRO A 40 2.41 -3.58 5.71
N TYR A 41 3.04 -4.21 4.70
CA TYR A 41 3.47 -3.50 3.49
C TYR A 41 2.28 -3.01 2.68
N LEU A 42 1.23 -3.81 2.57
CA LEU A 42 -0.02 -3.40 1.92
C LEU A 42 -0.61 -2.18 2.61
N ARG A 43 -0.74 -2.24 3.94
CA ARG A 43 -1.24 -1.12 4.74
C ARG A 43 -0.39 0.13 4.53
N GLN A 44 0.93 0.01 4.59
CA GLN A 44 1.84 1.13 4.40
C GLN A 44 1.70 1.75 3.01
N SER A 45 1.59 0.93 1.96
CA SER A 45 1.41 1.40 0.58
C SER A 45 0.09 2.15 0.36
N LEU A 46 -0.91 1.91 1.22
CA LEU A 46 -2.23 2.53 1.19
C LEU A 46 -2.41 3.59 2.30
N SER A 47 -1.34 3.96 3.01
CA SER A 47 -1.37 4.97 4.05
C SER A 47 -1.15 6.36 3.48
N CYS A 48 -1.91 7.33 3.99
CA CYS A 48 -1.69 8.74 3.73
C CYS A 48 -0.36 9.18 4.36
N ALA A 49 0.52 9.79 3.56
CA ALA A 49 1.82 10.28 4.02
C ALA A 49 1.73 11.35 5.13
N VAL A 50 0.57 12.00 5.28
CA VAL A 50 0.35 13.06 6.29
C VAL A 50 -0.25 12.48 7.57
N CYS A 51 -1.34 11.71 7.48
CA CYS A 51 -2.07 11.27 8.67
C CYS A 51 -1.82 9.82 9.08
N GLY A 52 -1.03 9.05 8.33
CA GLY A 52 -0.71 7.65 8.61
C GLY A 52 -1.90 6.68 8.57
N ASN A 53 -3.10 7.17 8.27
CA ASN A 53 -4.31 6.38 8.14
C ASN A 53 -4.49 5.91 6.70
N LEU A 54 -5.34 4.89 6.51
CA LEU A 54 -5.73 4.42 5.19
C LEU A 54 -6.28 5.59 4.35
N LEU A 55 -5.82 5.69 3.11
CA LEU A 55 -6.18 6.74 2.17
C LEU A 55 -7.70 6.83 1.98
N LYS A 56 -8.22 8.06 2.08
CA LYS A 56 -9.61 8.40 1.77
C LYS A 56 -9.60 9.45 0.68
N ASN A 57 -10.18 9.12 -0.48
CA ASN A 57 -10.15 9.95 -1.68
C ASN A 57 -8.70 10.37 -2.03
N PRO A 58 -7.85 9.43 -2.47
CA PRO A 58 -6.42 9.64 -2.61
C PRO A 58 -6.12 10.68 -3.69
N ILE A 59 -5.18 11.57 -3.39
CA ILE A 59 -4.53 12.45 -4.35
C ILE A 59 -3.07 12.01 -4.43
N GLY A 60 -2.64 11.70 -5.65
CA GLY A 60 -1.27 11.35 -5.97
C GLY A 60 -0.62 12.39 -6.88
N PRO A 61 0.71 12.34 -7.03
CA PRO A 61 1.41 13.18 -7.98
C PRO A 61 1.01 12.84 -9.42
N LYS A 62 0.83 13.88 -10.24
CA LYS A 62 0.40 13.72 -11.65
C LYS A 62 1.52 13.28 -12.59
N THR A 63 2.77 13.54 -12.22
CA THR A 63 3.93 13.41 -13.13
C THR A 63 5.19 12.87 -12.46
N SER A 64 5.17 12.47 -11.18
CA SER A 64 6.40 12.12 -10.44
C SER A 64 6.64 10.62 -10.29
N VAL A 65 7.90 10.31 -9.93
CA VAL A 65 8.46 8.99 -9.67
C VAL A 65 8.08 8.46 -8.27
N CYS A 66 7.71 9.36 -7.34
CA CYS A 66 7.44 9.00 -5.96
C CYS A 66 6.01 8.45 -5.78
N GLN A 67 5.90 7.30 -5.11
CA GLN A 67 4.62 6.59 -4.89
C GLN A 67 3.88 7.09 -3.64
N HIS A 68 4.01 8.37 -3.30
CA HIS A 68 3.40 8.95 -2.10
C HIS A 68 2.01 9.53 -2.40
N PHE A 69 1.01 9.09 -1.63
CA PHE A 69 -0.37 9.54 -1.74
C PHE A 69 -0.85 10.20 -0.44
N ILE A 70 -1.80 11.12 -0.55
CA ILE A 70 -2.44 11.79 0.59
C ILE A 70 -3.97 11.77 0.47
N CYS A 71 -4.69 11.94 1.58
CA CYS A 71 -6.14 12.10 1.55
C CYS A 71 -6.52 13.48 0.99
N LYS A 72 -7.61 13.59 0.21
CA LYS A 72 -8.09 14.85 -0.40
C LYS A 72 -8.22 16.01 0.59
N ARG A 73 -8.61 15.75 1.85
CA ARG A 73 -8.71 16.78 2.90
C ARG A 73 -7.39 17.53 3.18
N TYR A 74 -6.25 16.95 2.78
CA TYR A 74 -4.92 17.55 2.89
C TYR A 74 -4.40 18.09 1.54
N GLY A 75 -5.14 17.91 0.44
CA GLY A 75 -4.72 18.30 -0.91
C GLY A 75 -4.87 19.79 -1.23
N THR A 76 -5.40 20.59 -0.32
CA THR A 76 -5.49 22.06 -0.44
C THR A 76 -4.43 22.78 0.40
N HIS A 77 -3.71 22.07 1.24
CA HIS A 77 -2.52 22.61 1.89
C HIS A 77 -1.33 22.39 0.94
N PRO A 78 -0.44 23.39 0.75
CA PRO A 78 0.84 23.13 0.14
C PRO A 78 1.49 22.04 0.98
N ILE A 79 1.72 20.88 0.37
CA ILE A 79 2.35 19.74 1.02
C ILE A 79 3.67 20.29 1.57
N PRO A 80 3.86 20.40 2.91
CA PRO A 80 5.16 20.74 3.43
C PRO A 80 6.04 19.58 2.98
N GLU A 81 7.03 19.90 2.15
CA GLU A 81 8.00 18.96 1.60
C GLU A 81 7.60 18.16 0.34
N GLN A 82 7.42 18.87 -0.77
CA GLN A 82 8.01 18.42 -2.05
C GLN A 82 9.56 18.40 -2.03
N THR A 83 10.20 18.75 -0.91
CA THR A 83 11.65 18.92 -0.77
C THR A 83 12.44 17.63 -0.51
N ASN A 84 11.79 16.46 -0.35
CA ASN A 84 12.51 15.21 -0.03
C ASN A 84 12.20 14.01 -0.92
N CYS A 85 11.53 14.21 -2.07
CA CYS A 85 11.42 13.19 -3.13
C CYS A 85 12.31 13.51 -4.35
N LEU A 86 13.15 14.55 -4.25
CA LEU A 86 14.10 15.05 -5.27
C LEU A 86 15.54 15.15 -4.73
N LYS A 87 15.88 14.39 -3.69
CA LYS A 87 17.27 14.19 -3.27
C LYS A 87 17.58 12.71 -3.25
#